data_AF-A0A957NAK2-F1
#
_entry.id   AF-A0A957NAK2-F1
#
_cell.length_a   1.000
_cell.length_b   1.000
_cell.length_c   1.000
_cell.angle_alpha   90.00
_cell.angle_beta   90.00
_cell.angle_gamma   90.00
#
_symmetry.space_group_name_H-M   'P 1'
#
loop_
_entity.id
_entity.type
_entity.pdbx_description
1 polymer ?
#
loop_
_entity_poly.entity_id
_entity_poly.type
_entity_poly.pdbx_seq_one_letter_code
_entity_poly.pdbx_strand_id
1 'polypeptide(L)'
;MTIDAASTGQTLTPPHILVVDDSRDAHTMLRARLGHAGFALTMATSGYEALELIEGHGLPDLIILDIMMPIKSGLQALEEIKADESLASIPVIMLTGLSEKLKIQT
;
A
#
# COMPACT_ATOMS: atom_id res chain seq x y z
N MET A 1 20.70 41.10 -22.93
CA MET A 1 19.27 40.92 -22.62
C MET A 1 19.15 39.55 -21.98
N THR A 2 18.81 39.57 -20.71
CA THR A 2 18.73 38.47 -19.74
C THR A 2 17.67 37.44 -20.09
N ILE A 3 17.93 36.17 -19.81
CA ILE A 3 17.26 35.45 -18.71
C ILE A 3 18.12 34.24 -18.29
N ASP A 4 18.67 34.32 -17.08
CA ASP A 4 19.03 33.15 -16.29
C ASP A 4 17.74 32.41 -15.93
N ALA A 5 17.62 31.15 -16.35
CA ALA A 5 16.64 30.24 -15.81
C ALA A 5 17.41 29.15 -15.06
N ALA A 6 17.76 29.44 -13.81
CA ALA A 6 18.01 28.40 -12.82
C ALA A 6 16.71 27.59 -12.69
N SER A 7 16.56 26.54 -13.50
CA SER A 7 15.58 25.49 -13.25
C SER A 7 16.17 24.61 -12.17
N THR A 8 15.86 24.95 -10.92
CA THR A 8 16.15 24.11 -9.76
C THR A 8 15.42 22.79 -9.98
N GLY A 9 16.13 21.78 -10.48
CA GLY A 9 15.63 20.42 -10.62
C GLY A 9 15.41 19.82 -9.24
N GLN A 10 14.29 20.14 -8.60
CA GLN A 10 13.78 19.30 -7.52
C GLN A 10 13.28 18.02 -8.17
N THR A 11 14.08 16.97 -8.08
CA THR A 11 13.60 15.61 -8.33
C THR A 11 12.53 15.31 -7.29
N LEU A 12 11.25 15.48 -7.67
CA LEU A 12 10.14 15.07 -6.82
C LEU A 12 10.22 13.55 -6.66
N THR A 13 10.40 13.08 -5.43
CA THR A 13 10.30 11.66 -5.13
C THR A 13 8.85 11.22 -5.36
N PRO A 14 8.61 10.14 -6.12
CA PRO A 14 7.26 9.66 -6.34
C PRO A 14 6.62 9.26 -5.01
N PRO A 15 5.34 9.59 -4.76
CA PRO A 15 4.66 9.18 -3.54
C PRO A 15 4.65 7.66 -3.40
N HIS A 16 4.86 7.17 -2.18
CA HIS A 16 5.01 5.77 -1.86
C HIS A 16 3.71 5.18 -1.30
N ILE A 17 3.25 4.08 -1.90
CA ILE A 17 2.07 3.34 -1.46
C ILE A 17 2.51 1.96 -1.00
N LEU A 18 2.11 1.59 0.21
CA LEU A 18 2.16 0.22 0.70
C LEU A 18 0.84 -0.47 0.39
N VAL A 19 0.89 -1.55 -0.38
CA VAL A 19 -0.27 -2.40 -0.67
C VAL A 19 -0.15 -3.68 0.14
N VAL A 20 -1.22 -4.05 0.84
CA VAL A 20 -1.27 -5.22 1.71
C VAL A 20 -2.45 -6.10 1.29
N ASP A 21 -2.17 -7.19 0.60
CA ASP A 21 -3.15 -8.12 0.05
C ASP A 21 -2.50 -9.52 -0.14
N ASP A 22 -3.17 -10.61 0.23
CA ASP A 22 -2.61 -11.96 0.07
C ASP A 22 -2.75 -12.50 -1.38
N SER A 23 -3.51 -11.80 -2.24
CA SER A 23 -3.73 -12.14 -3.63
C SER A 23 -2.63 -11.64 -4.57
N ARG A 24 -1.91 -12.58 -5.18
CA ARG A 24 -0.94 -12.30 -6.26
C ARG A 24 -1.56 -11.59 -7.46
N ASP A 25 -2.84 -11.86 -7.75
CA ASP A 25 -3.56 -11.23 -8.85
C ASP A 25 -3.83 -9.76 -8.55
N ALA A 26 -4.23 -9.45 -7.31
CA ALA A 26 -4.41 -8.07 -6.84
C ALA A 26 -3.09 -7.29 -6.90
N HIS A 27 -1.99 -7.88 -6.39
CA HIS A 27 -0.66 -7.29 -6.50
C HIS A 27 -0.25 -7.00 -7.94
N THR A 28 -0.47 -7.93 -8.86
CA THR A 28 -0.14 -7.75 -10.28
C THR A 28 -0.95 -6.60 -10.89
N MET A 29 -2.26 -6.58 -10.64
CA MET A 29 -3.16 -5.53 -11.13
C MET A 29 -2.78 -4.14 -10.58
N LEU A 30 -2.60 -4.03 -9.25
CA LEU A 30 -2.30 -2.77 -8.59
C LEU A 30 -0.92 -2.26 -8.97
N ARG A 31 0.08 -3.15 -9.10
CA ARG A 31 1.41 -2.77 -9.59
C ARG A 31 1.35 -2.17 -10.99
N ALA A 32 0.61 -2.80 -11.90
CA ALA A 32 0.45 -2.30 -13.26
C ALA A 32 -0.25 -0.93 -13.29
N ARG A 33 -1.35 -0.77 -12.55
CA ARG A 33 -2.16 0.45 -12.55
C ARG A 33 -1.47 1.61 -11.84
N LEU A 34 -1.07 1.42 -10.59
CA LEU A 34 -0.50 2.48 -9.75
C LEU A 34 0.94 2.79 -10.14
N GLY A 35 1.70 1.80 -10.58
CA GLY A 35 3.06 2.02 -11.10
C GLY A 35 3.04 2.86 -12.38
N HIS A 36 2.11 2.61 -13.29
CA HIS A 36 1.92 3.44 -14.48
C HIS A 36 1.46 4.87 -14.15
N ALA A 37 0.72 5.05 -13.06
CA ALA A 37 0.34 6.36 -12.54
C ALA A 37 1.48 7.12 -11.83
N GLY A 38 2.67 6.53 -11.73
CA GLY A 38 3.87 7.19 -11.20
C GLY A 38 4.10 7.02 -9.69
N PHE A 39 3.41 6.08 -9.03
CA PHE A 39 3.62 5.79 -7.61
C PHE A 39 4.78 4.79 -7.40
N ALA A 40 5.57 5.00 -6.35
CA ALA A 40 6.46 3.98 -5.82
C ALA A 40 5.64 2.99 -5.00
N LEU A 41 5.88 1.69 -5.17
CA LEU A 41 5.03 0.66 -4.54
C LEU A 41 5.84 -0.38 -3.78
N THR A 42 5.45 -0.60 -2.52
CA THR A 42 5.84 -1.78 -1.75
C THR A 42 4.62 -2.70 -1.62
N MET A 43 4.83 -4.00 -1.71
CA MET A 43 3.76 -5.00 -1.61
C MET A 43 4.02 -5.88 -0.39
N ALA A 44 2.99 -6.13 0.41
CA ALA A 44 2.99 -7.05 1.52
C ALA A 44 1.84 -8.04 1.37
N THR A 45 2.06 -9.29 1.75
CA THR A 45 1.09 -10.39 1.66
C THR A 45 0.39 -10.70 2.97
N SER A 46 0.74 -9.98 4.04
CA SER A 46 0.11 -10.09 5.35
C SER A 46 0.31 -8.80 6.15
N GLY A 47 -0.49 -8.62 7.19
CA GLY A 47 -0.30 -7.53 8.15
C GLY A 47 1.04 -7.56 8.90
N TYR A 48 1.65 -8.74 9.09
CA TYR A 48 2.97 -8.85 9.72
C TYR A 48 4.06 -8.31 8.79
N GLU A 49 4.07 -8.77 7.54
CA GLU A 49 5.01 -8.28 6.53
C GLU A 49 4.85 -6.78 6.28
N ALA A 50 3.62 -6.25 6.37
CA ALA A 50 3.38 -4.82 6.26
C ALA A 50 4.12 -4.00 7.33
N LEU A 51 4.06 -4.43 8.59
CA LEU A 51 4.74 -3.76 9.71
C LEU A 51 6.26 -3.88 9.59
N GLU A 52 6.78 -5.06 9.27
CA GLU A 52 8.22 -5.26 9.03
C GLU A 52 8.75 -4.36 7.92
N LEU A 53 7.98 -4.20 6.83
CA LEU A 53 8.36 -3.34 5.71
C LEU A 53 8.31 -1.86 6.07
N ILE A 54 7.35 -1.41 6.88
CA ILE A 54 7.30 -0.03 7.38
C ILE A 54 8.55 0.29 8.22
N GLU A 55 8.93 -0.62 9.12
CA GLU A 55 10.13 -0.46 9.95
C GLU A 55 11.42 -0.44 9.10
N GLY A 56 11.52 -1.29 8.08
CA GLY A 56 12.73 -1.43 7.27
C GLY A 56 12.89 -0.43 6.12
N HIS A 57 11.79 0.07 5.55
CA HIS A 57 11.78 0.87 4.31
C HIS A 57 11.34 2.32 4.53
N GLY A 58 10.86 2.67 5.73
CA GLY A 58 10.33 3.99 6.05
C GLY A 58 8.81 4.09 5.87
N LEU A 59 8.26 5.23 6.28
CA LEU A 59 6.81 5.45 6.31
C LEU A 59 6.24 5.63 4.89
N PRO A 60 5.20 4.87 4.51
CA PRO A 60 4.48 5.13 3.27
C PRO A 60 3.59 6.37 3.38
N ASP A 61 3.31 7.01 2.23
CA ASP A 61 2.37 8.13 2.14
C ASP A 61 0.91 7.65 2.19
N LEU A 62 0.66 6.38 1.85
CA LEU A 62 -0.66 5.75 1.82
C LEU A 62 -0.54 4.23 2.02
N ILE A 63 -1.49 3.65 2.76
CA ILE A 63 -1.65 2.20 2.86
C ILE A 63 -2.95 1.78 2.17
N ILE A 64 -2.88 0.81 1.27
CA ILE A 64 -4.02 0.08 0.73
C ILE A 64 -4.04 -1.29 1.41
N LEU A 65 -5.13 -1.63 2.09
CA LEU A 65 -5.20 -2.78 2.98
C LEU A 65 -6.43 -3.65 2.70
N ASP A 66 -6.22 -4.91 2.35
CA ASP A 66 -7.33 -5.88 2.28
C ASP A 66 -7.80 -6.29 3.67
N ILE A 67 -9.11 -6.41 3.83
CA ILE A 67 -9.75 -6.81 5.08
C ILE A 67 -9.58 -8.32 5.30
N MET A 68 -9.67 -9.13 4.23
CA MET A 68 -9.92 -10.56 4.26
C MET A 68 -8.65 -11.39 4.04
N MET A 69 -7.68 -11.29 4.96
CA MET A 69 -6.45 -12.08 4.94
C MET A 69 -6.45 -13.24 5.95
N PRO A 70 -5.83 -14.40 5.64
CA PRO A 70 -5.91 -15.62 6.45
C PRO A 70 -4.99 -15.67 7.68
N ILE A 71 -3.89 -14.91 7.70
CA ILE A 71 -2.87 -15.00 8.76
C ILE A 71 -3.08 -13.90 9.82
N LYS A 72 -2.89 -12.64 9.41
CA LYS A 72 -3.27 -11.45 10.19
C LYS A 72 -4.27 -10.69 9.36
N SER A 73 -5.47 -10.52 9.89
CA SER A 73 -6.53 -9.84 9.15
C SER A 73 -6.15 -8.37 8.93
N GLY A 74 -6.68 -7.77 7.87
CA GLY A 74 -6.46 -6.35 7.63
C GLY A 74 -6.94 -5.48 8.79
N LEU A 75 -8.00 -5.91 9.49
CA LEU A 75 -8.50 -5.17 10.64
C LEU A 75 -7.50 -5.15 11.81
N GLN A 76 -6.86 -6.28 12.11
CA GLN A 76 -5.82 -6.35 13.15
C GLN A 76 -4.59 -5.52 12.77
N ALA A 77 -4.19 -5.54 11.50
CA ALA A 77 -3.12 -4.69 11.02
C ALA A 77 -3.48 -3.20 11.14
N LEU A 78 -4.72 -2.83 10.78
CA LEU A 78 -5.21 -1.46 10.93
C LEU A 78 -5.20 -1.00 12.39
N GLU A 79 -5.67 -1.84 13.31
CA GLU A 79 -5.67 -1.54 14.75
C GLU A 79 -4.25 -1.22 15.25
N GLU A 80 -3.26 -2.03 14.89
CA GLU A 80 -1.86 -1.79 15.27
C GLU A 80 -1.28 -0.54 14.61
N ILE A 81 -1.54 -0.32 13.32
CA ILE A 81 -1.14 0.90 12.61
C ILE A 81 -1.74 2.14 13.27
N LYS A 82 -2.98 2.08 13.78
CA LYS A 82 -3.64 3.22 14.44
C LYS A 82 -3.28 3.38 15.91
N ALA A 83 -2.75 2.33 16.55
CA ALA A 83 -2.25 2.40 17.92
C ALA A 83 -0.85 3.02 18.01
N ASP A 84 -0.06 2.95 16.94
CA ASP A 84 1.27 3.58 16.86
C ASP A 84 1.15 5.05 16.44
N GLU A 85 1.61 5.99 17.29
CA GLU A 85 1.57 7.43 17.04
C GLU A 85 2.29 7.85 15.74
N SER A 86 3.36 7.15 15.37
CA SER A 86 4.13 7.43 14.16
C SER A 86 3.41 7.00 12.87
N LEU A 87 2.53 5.99 12.98
CA LEU A 87 1.81 5.40 11.86
C LEU A 87 0.35 5.87 11.77
N ALA A 88 -0.22 6.35 12.89
CA ALA A 88 -1.63 6.71 12.99
C ALA A 88 -2.05 7.80 12.00
N SER A 89 -1.13 8.69 11.62
CA SER A 89 -1.35 9.77 10.66
C SER A 89 -1.42 9.31 9.20
N ILE A 90 -0.90 8.11 8.89
CA ILE A 90 -0.87 7.58 7.52
C ILE A 90 -2.30 7.26 7.08
N PRO A 91 -2.77 7.78 5.93
CA PRO A 91 -4.08 7.45 5.40
C PRO A 91 -4.13 5.95 5.03
N VAL A 92 -5.24 5.30 5.38
CA VAL A 92 -5.48 3.89 5.05
C VAL A 92 -6.75 3.78 4.22
N ILE A 93 -6.65 3.18 3.04
CA ILE A 93 -7.80 2.80 2.20
C ILE A 93 -8.01 1.30 2.34
N MET A 94 -9.14 0.91 2.91
CA MET A 94 -9.54 -0.49 2.95
C MET A 94 -10.06 -0.90 1.57
N LEU A 95 -9.50 -1.96 1.00
CA LEU A 95 -9.88 -2.50 -0.30
C LEU A 95 -10.34 -3.95 -0.11
N THR A 96 -11.63 -4.23 -0.21
CA THR A 96 -12.14 -5.61 -0.12
C THR A 96 -12.78 -6.04 -1.43
N GLY A 97 -12.44 -7.24 -1.89
CA GLY A 97 -13.10 -7.91 -3.00
C GLY A 97 -14.04 -8.98 -2.50
N LEU A 98 -15.34 -8.88 -2.78
CA LEU A 98 -16.27 -10.01 -2.65
C LEU A 98 -15.99 -11.00 -3.78
N SER A 99 -15.06 -11.94 -3.58
CA SER A 99 -14.96 -13.10 -4.46
C SER A 99 -15.92 -14.18 -3.97
N GLU A 100 -17.16 -14.19 -4.48
CA GLU A 100 -18.03 -15.35 -4.30
C GLU A 100 -17.46 -16.53 -5.10
N LYS A 101 -16.66 -17.40 -4.46
CA LYS A 101 -16.56 -18.79 -4.91
C LYS A 101 -17.86 -19.48 -4.47
N LEU A 102 -18.92 -19.32 -5.26
CA LEU A 102 -20.08 -20.20 -5.18
C LEU A 102 -19.57 -21.62 -5.40
N LYS A 103 -19.47 -22.39 -4.31
CA LYS A 103 -19.25 -23.82 -4.37
C LYS A 103 -20.48 -24.43 -5.02
N ILE A 104 -20.41 -24.73 -6.32
CA ILE A 104 -21.36 -25.65 -6.93
C ILE A 104 -21.07 -27.00 -6.28
N GLN A 105 -21.87 -27.36 -5.29
CA GLN A 105 -21.90 -28.70 -4.73
C GLN A 105 -22.44 -29.60 -5.84
N THR A 106 -21.56 -30.40 -6.44
CA THR A 106 -21.95 -31.56 -7.27
C THR A 106 -21.97 -32.78 -6.37
#